data_AF-A0A482VR60-F1
#
_entry.id   AF-A0A482VR60-F1
#
_cell.length_a   1.000
_cell.length_b   1.000
_cell.length_c   1.000
_cell.angle_alpha   90.00
_cell.angle_beta   90.00
_cell.angle_gamma   90.00
#
_symmetry.space_group_name_H-M   'P 1'
#
loop_
_entity.id
_entity.type
_entity.pdbx_description
1 polymer ?
#
loop_
_entity_poly.entity_id
_entity_poly.type
_entity_poly.pdbx_seq_one_letter_code
_entity_poly.pdbx_strand_id
1 'polypeptide(L)'
;MIEELPPDPPKISVGWEPLDYGDTLRANCTSPPARPPADLAFTLNDLTVAHSKPQRRSNEVLWSDLALELELSEFHFNKGKLILRCEAQVPGIYHEEAVLELHSARDPVPEKVSAVNSARFLSALAILRGFLFFIIVNI
;
A
#
# COMPACT_ATOMS: atom_id res chain seq x y z
N MET A 1 13.57 -28.23 5.94
CA MET A 1 13.44 -27.24 7.03
C MET A 1 12.01 -27.33 7.53
N ILE A 2 11.78 -27.44 8.83
CA ILE A 2 10.43 -27.48 9.42
C ILE A 2 10.10 -26.01 9.76
N GLU A 3 9.04 -25.45 9.18
CA GLU A 3 8.62 -24.06 9.47
C GLU A 3 7.76 -24.05 10.74
N GLU A 4 8.42 -23.81 11.88
CA GLU A 4 7.74 -23.62 13.18
C GLU A 4 7.02 -22.27 13.26
N LEU A 5 7.53 -21.26 12.54
CA LEU A 5 6.98 -19.91 12.47
C LEU A 5 6.79 -19.50 11.01
N PRO A 6 5.85 -18.56 10.73
CA PRO A 6 5.73 -17.99 9.40
C PRO A 6 7.04 -17.32 8.97
N PRO A 7 7.56 -17.59 7.75
CA PRO A 7 8.79 -16.97 7.26
C PRO A 7 8.68 -15.46 6.97
N ASP A 8 7.48 -14.96 6.69
CA ASP A 8 7.21 -13.56 6.38
C ASP A 8 5.98 -13.05 7.15
N PRO A 9 5.84 -11.73 7.35
CA PRO A 9 4.62 -11.10 7.87
C PRO A 9 3.38 -11.46 7.05
N PRO A 10 2.16 -11.30 7.64
CA PRO A 10 0.93 -11.51 6.89
C PRO A 10 0.81 -10.53 5.71
N LYS A 11 -0.11 -10.82 4.78
CA LYS A 11 -0.40 -9.98 3.63
C LYS A 11 -1.88 -9.69 3.55
N ILE A 12 -2.22 -8.42 3.37
CA ILE A 12 -3.58 -7.96 3.12
C ILE A 12 -3.79 -7.81 1.61
N SER A 13 -4.91 -8.33 1.12
CA SER A 13 -5.45 -8.03 -0.20
C SER A 13 -6.85 -7.45 -0.07
N VAL A 14 -7.17 -6.49 -0.93
CA VAL A 14 -8.49 -5.82 -0.99
C VAL A 14 -9.04 -6.00 -2.38
N GLY A 15 -10.37 -6.21 -2.48
CA GLY A 15 -11.01 -6.48 -3.77
C GLY A 15 -10.97 -5.31 -4.75
N TRP A 16 -11.19 -4.08 -4.27
CA TRP A 16 -11.34 -2.89 -5.11
C TRP A 16 -10.88 -1.63 -4.35
N GLU A 17 -10.24 -0.69 -5.06
CA GLU A 17 -9.86 0.64 -4.59
C GLU A 17 -10.05 1.66 -5.72
N PRO A 18 -10.33 2.95 -5.42
CA PRO A 18 -10.57 3.51 -4.08
C PRO A 18 -11.95 3.12 -3.53
N LEU A 19 -12.06 3.04 -2.20
CA LEU A 19 -13.32 2.77 -1.50
C LEU A 19 -13.91 4.06 -0.97
N ASP A 20 -15.22 4.13 -0.82
CA ASP A 20 -15.92 5.25 -0.18
C ASP A 20 -16.94 4.76 0.83
N TYR A 21 -17.53 5.68 1.59
CA TYR A 21 -18.61 5.32 2.49
C TYR A 21 -19.85 4.83 1.72
N GLY A 22 -20.48 3.77 2.22
CA GLY A 22 -21.53 3.05 1.52
C GLY A 22 -21.03 1.88 0.66
N ASP A 23 -19.71 1.74 0.47
CA ASP A 23 -19.13 0.55 -0.15
C ASP A 23 -18.93 -0.59 0.86
N THR A 24 -18.89 -1.83 0.35
CA THR A 24 -18.50 -3.00 1.13
C THR A 24 -17.00 -3.24 1.02
N LEU A 25 -16.26 -3.05 2.11
CA LEU A 25 -14.85 -3.46 2.21
C LEU A 25 -14.76 -4.99 2.19
N ARG A 26 -14.21 -5.54 1.10
CA ARG A 26 -13.87 -6.96 0.96
C ARG A 26 -12.36 -7.12 1.02
N ALA A 27 -11.86 -7.74 2.08
CA ALA A 27 -10.43 -7.95 2.27
C ALA A 27 -10.12 -9.41 2.65
N ASN A 28 -8.92 -9.85 2.34
CA ASN A 28 -8.39 -11.12 2.79
C ASN A 28 -7.00 -10.89 3.40
N CYS A 29 -6.77 -11.47 4.56
CA CYS A 29 -5.46 -11.53 5.17
C CYS A 29 -4.95 -12.96 5.10
N THR A 30 -3.71 -13.13 4.65
CA THR A 30 -3.05 -14.43 4.54
C THR A 30 -1.73 -14.41 5.30
N SER A 31 -1.48 -15.43 6.12
CA SER A 31 -0.18 -15.68 6.75
C SER A 31 0.48 -16.90 6.12
N PRO A 32 1.80 -16.85 5.86
CA PRO A 32 2.58 -18.01 5.45
C PRO A 32 2.41 -19.24 6.35
N PRO A 33 2.73 -20.44 5.83
CA PRO A 33 2.55 -21.69 6.56
C PRO A 33 3.34 -21.72 7.85
N ALA A 34 2.73 -22.25 8.91
CA ALA A 34 3.42 -22.47 10.18
C ALA A 34 2.84 -23.67 10.93
N ARG A 35 3.52 -24.08 12.00
CA ARG A 35 3.07 -25.15 12.90
C ARG A 35 3.22 -24.71 14.38
N PRO A 36 2.12 -24.35 15.06
CA PRO A 36 0.75 -24.32 14.55
C PRO A 36 0.54 -23.13 13.57
N PRO A 37 -0.54 -23.17 12.76
CA PRO A 37 -0.92 -22.03 11.93
C PRO A 37 -1.20 -20.79 12.79
N ALA A 38 -0.91 -19.60 12.26
CA ALA A 38 -1.11 -18.35 12.99
C ALA A 38 -2.60 -18.06 13.15
N ASP A 39 -3.00 -17.56 14.32
CA ASP A 39 -4.28 -16.91 14.54
C ASP A 39 -4.24 -15.52 13.89
N LEU A 40 -5.31 -15.13 13.20
CA LEU A 40 -5.41 -13.87 12.46
C LEU A 40 -6.45 -12.95 13.08
N ALA A 41 -6.20 -11.65 13.06
CA ALA A 41 -7.15 -10.63 13.47
C ALA A 41 -7.13 -9.44 12.52
N PHE A 42 -8.30 -8.92 12.15
CA PHE A 42 -8.41 -7.64 11.47
C PHE A 42 -8.78 -6.53 12.46
N THR A 43 -8.04 -5.44 12.43
CA THR A 43 -8.43 -4.20 13.10
C THR A 43 -8.59 -3.07 12.08
N LEU A 44 -9.62 -2.25 12.29
CA LEU A 44 -9.94 -1.09 11.48
C LEU A 44 -9.90 0.14 12.39
N ASN A 45 -8.95 1.05 12.15
CA ASN A 45 -8.68 2.19 13.03
C ASN A 45 -8.62 1.80 14.51
N ASP A 46 -7.83 0.78 14.83
CA ASP A 46 -7.62 0.23 16.18
C ASP A 46 -8.84 -0.49 16.81
N LEU A 47 -9.94 -0.65 16.06
CA LEU A 47 -11.09 -1.46 16.48
C LEU A 47 -11.05 -2.83 15.82
N THR A 48 -11.10 -3.89 16.61
CA THR A 48 -11.16 -5.24 16.04
C THR A 48 -12.50 -5.52 15.38
N VAL A 49 -12.45 -5.92 14.11
CA VAL A 49 -13.65 -6.19 13.29
C VAL A 49 -13.81 -7.67 12.92
N ALA A 50 -12.73 -8.47 12.94
CA ALA A 50 -12.80 -9.90 12.69
C ALA A 50 -11.62 -10.66 13.33
N HIS A 51 -11.83 -11.94 13.61
CA HIS A 51 -10.81 -12.86 14.10
C HIS A 51 -10.99 -14.25 13.47
N SER A 52 -9.89 -14.95 13.22
CA SER A 52 -9.94 -16.37 12.90
C SER A 52 -10.39 -17.17 14.13
N LYS A 53 -10.94 -18.36 13.88
CA LYS A 53 -11.15 -19.31 14.97
C LYS A 53 -9.78 -19.79 15.47
N PRO A 54 -9.56 -19.88 16.79
CA PRO A 54 -8.31 -20.39 17.32
C PRO A 54 -8.05 -21.79 16.77
N GLN A 55 -6.96 -21.95 16.04
CA GLN A 55 -6.65 -23.24 15.44
C GLN A 55 -6.12 -24.17 16.55
N ARG A 56 -6.71 -25.36 16.67
CA ARG A 56 -6.17 -26.41 17.57
C ARG A 56 -4.75 -26.74 17.13
N ARG A 57 -3.85 -27.05 18.08
CA ARG A 57 -2.47 -27.49 17.80
C ARG A 57 -2.48 -28.54 16.70
N SER A 58 -2.16 -28.12 15.48
CA SER A 58 -2.00 -28.99 14.34
C SER A 58 -0.55 -29.41 14.29
N ASN A 59 -0.31 -30.69 13.98
CA ASN A 59 1.03 -31.19 13.68
C ASN A 59 1.37 -30.97 12.19
N GLU A 60 0.53 -30.28 11.45
CA GLU A 60 0.72 -29.96 10.04
C GLU A 60 1.16 -28.51 9.90
N VAL A 61 1.97 -28.24 8.86
CA VAL A 61 2.33 -26.87 8.49
C VAL A 61 1.25 -26.37 7.56
N LEU A 62 0.45 -25.38 7.98
CA LEU A 62 -0.68 -24.88 7.19
C LEU A 62 -0.64 -23.36 7.10
N TRP A 63 -1.12 -22.84 5.98
CA TRP A 63 -1.45 -21.42 5.81
C TRP A 63 -2.62 -21.04 6.72
N SER A 64 -2.69 -19.77 7.09
CA SER A 64 -3.87 -19.18 7.71
C SER A 64 -4.40 -18.08 6.81
N ASP A 65 -5.72 -18.02 6.67
CA ASP A 65 -6.42 -16.95 5.98
C ASP A 65 -7.64 -16.46 6.76
N LEU A 66 -7.95 -15.17 6.62
CA LEU A 66 -9.10 -14.52 7.24
C LEU A 66 -9.72 -13.58 6.22
N ALA A 67 -10.99 -13.79 5.91
CA ALA A 67 -11.78 -12.91 5.06
C ALA A 67 -12.56 -11.90 5.90
N LEU A 68 -12.66 -10.67 5.40
CA LEU A 68 -13.46 -9.59 5.97
C LEU A 68 -14.44 -9.08 4.90
N GLU A 69 -15.69 -8.91 5.31
CA GLU A 69 -16.72 -8.20 4.57
C GLU A 69 -17.38 -7.21 5.53
N LEU A 70 -17.20 -5.91 5.30
CA LEU A 70 -17.66 -4.84 6.19
C LEU A 70 -18.24 -3.68 5.39
N GLU A 71 -19.49 -3.30 5.72
CA GLU A 71 -20.11 -2.10 5.17
C GLU A 71 -19.45 -0.85 5.75
N LEU A 72 -18.87 -0.02 4.88
CA LEU A 72 -18.20 1.21 5.25
C LEU A 72 -19.20 2.35 5.43
N SER A 73 -18.83 3.27 6.30
CA SER A 73 -19.63 4.42 6.71
C SER A 73 -18.69 5.58 7.01
N GLU A 74 -19.23 6.78 7.14
CA GLU A 74 -18.42 7.98 7.39
C GLU A 74 -17.57 7.88 8.68
N PHE A 75 -18.03 7.15 9.71
CA PHE A 75 -17.29 7.02 10.98
C PHE A 75 -16.03 6.15 10.87
N HIS A 76 -15.92 5.33 9.82
CA HIS A 76 -14.72 4.53 9.57
C HIS A 76 -13.60 5.35 8.92
N PHE A 77 -13.86 6.58 8.48
CA PHE A 77 -12.85 7.43 7.86
C PHE A 77 -12.45 8.57 8.80
N ASN A 78 -11.16 8.69 9.07
CA ASN A 78 -10.57 9.84 9.74
C ASN A 78 -9.88 10.72 8.69
N LYS A 79 -10.47 11.90 8.41
CA LYS A 79 -9.97 12.83 7.37
C LYS A 79 -9.80 12.14 6.00
N GLY A 80 -10.80 11.36 5.59
CA GLY A 80 -10.79 10.67 4.30
C GLY A 80 -9.94 9.40 4.25
N LYS A 81 -9.36 8.96 5.37
CA LYS A 81 -8.48 7.80 5.44
C LYS A 81 -9.00 6.77 6.42
N LEU A 82 -8.80 5.49 6.11
CA LEU A 82 -8.98 4.40 7.06
C LEU A 82 -7.74 3.51 7.06
N ILE A 83 -7.43 2.93 8.21
CA ILE A 83 -6.27 2.06 8.39
C ILE A 83 -6.80 0.66 8.69
N LEU A 84 -6.54 -0.28 7.78
CA LEU A 84 -6.79 -1.69 7.98
C LEU A 84 -5.49 -2.38 8.38
N ARG A 85 -5.49 -3.04 9.55
CA ARG A 85 -4.39 -3.89 9.99
C ARG A 85 -4.83 -5.34 10.02
N CYS A 86 -3.90 -6.23 9.68
CA CYS A 86 -4.03 -7.64 9.97
C CYS A 86 -2.87 -8.07 10.86
N GLU A 87 -3.20 -8.60 12.03
CA GLU A 87 -2.24 -9.21 12.95
C GLU A 87 -2.23 -10.73 12.73
N ALA A 88 -1.03 -11.32 12.66
CA ALA A 88 -0.82 -12.75 12.68
C ALA A 88 -0.03 -13.16 13.92
N GLN A 89 -0.58 -14.09 14.69
CA GLN A 89 -0.05 -14.47 15.99
C GLN A 89 0.11 -15.99 16.12
N VAL A 90 1.26 -16.43 16.62
CA VAL A 90 1.40 -17.75 17.27
C VAL A 90 1.69 -17.50 18.75
N PRO A 91 0.81 -17.93 19.67
CA PRO A 91 0.89 -17.58 21.08
C PRO A 91 2.27 -17.79 21.70
N GLY A 92 2.88 -16.69 22.16
CA GLY A 92 4.15 -16.68 22.88
C GLY A 92 5.42 -16.74 22.04
N ILE A 93 5.32 -16.88 20.70
CA ILE A 93 6.50 -17.07 19.84
C ILE A 93 6.51 -16.28 18.53
N TYR A 94 5.37 -15.80 18.05
CA TYR A 94 5.29 -14.98 16.83
C TYR A 94 4.15 -13.98 16.90
N HIS A 95 4.42 -12.75 16.47
CA HIS A 95 3.44 -11.69 16.34
C HIS A 95 4.00 -10.69 15.32
N GLU A 96 3.34 -10.58 14.18
CA GLU A 96 3.68 -9.64 13.11
C GLU A 96 2.40 -9.06 12.52
N GLU A 97 2.50 -7.89 11.91
CA GLU A 97 1.35 -7.19 11.33
C GLU A 97 1.59 -6.73 9.90
N ALA A 98 0.49 -6.65 9.15
CA ALA A 98 0.40 -5.92 7.89
C ALA A 98 -0.52 -4.73 8.07
N VAL A 99 -0.17 -3.60 7.46
CA VAL A 99 -0.92 -2.35 7.54
C VAL A 99 -1.22 -1.86 6.13
N LEU A 100 -2.48 -1.54 5.87
CA LEU A 100 -2.95 -0.97 4.62
C LEU A 100 -3.73 0.31 4.90
N GLU A 101 -3.25 1.43 4.35
CA GLU A 101 -3.95 2.72 4.39
C GLU A 101 -4.80 2.86 3.14
N LEU A 102 -6.12 2.93 3.34
CA LEU A 102 -7.09 3.11 2.27
C LEU A 102 -7.61 4.55 2.31
N HIS A 103 -7.75 5.13 1.11
CA HIS A 103 -8.23 6.50 0.94
C HIS A 103 -9.66 6.48 0.39
N SER A 104 -10.48 7.40 0.87
CA SER A 104 -11.81 7.67 0.32
C SER A 104 -11.66 8.08 -1.15
N ALA A 105 -12.53 7.57 -2.02
CA ALA A 105 -12.59 7.99 -3.42
C ALA A 105 -12.81 9.51 -3.60
N ARG A 106 -13.29 10.21 -2.57
CA ARG A 106 -13.52 11.66 -2.56
C ARG A 106 -12.27 12.47 -2.22
N ASP A 107 -11.19 11.82 -1.78
CA ASP A 107 -9.93 12.48 -1.49
C ASP A 107 -9.19 12.71 -2.83
N PRO A 108 -8.79 13.96 -3.17
CA PRO A 108 -8.13 14.22 -4.45
C PRO A 108 -6.79 13.48 -4.52
N VAL A 109 -6.70 12.47 -5.39
CA VAL A 109 -5.42 11.79 -5.69
C VAL A 109 -4.49 12.82 -6.33
N PRO A 110 -3.31 13.14 -5.72
CA PRO A 110 -2.35 13.98 -6.39
C PRO A 110 -1.88 13.27 -7.66
N GLU A 111 -2.14 13.87 -8.82
CA GLU A 111 -1.65 13.38 -10.09
C GLU A 111 -0.12 13.27 -10.00
N LYS A 112 0.43 12.07 -10.24
CA LYS A 112 1.87 11.89 -10.39
C LYS A 112 2.28 12.57 -11.68
N VAL A 113 2.60 13.86 -11.61
CA VAL A 113 3.08 14.61 -12.77
C VAL A 113 4.46 14.08 -13.13
N SER A 114 4.55 13.30 -14.20
CA SER A 114 5.83 13.00 -14.83
C SER A 114 6.35 14.29 -15.44
N ALA A 115 7.34 14.92 -14.80
CA ALA A 115 8.01 16.09 -15.33
C ALA A 115 8.71 15.73 -16.65
N VAL A 116 8.04 15.94 -17.78
CA VAL A 116 8.69 15.92 -19.10
C VAL A 116 9.57 17.17 -19.19
N ASN A 117 10.83 17.04 -18.80
CA ASN A 117 11.84 18.06 -19.04
C ASN A 117 12.17 18.11 -20.54
N SER A 118 11.35 18.83 -21.32
CA SER A 118 11.70 19.25 -22.67
C SER A 118 12.60 20.49 -22.59
N ALA A 119 13.88 20.29 -22.30
CA ALA A 119 14.89 21.30 -22.53
C ALA A 119 15.02 21.53 -24.04
N ARG A 120 14.19 22.44 -24.59
CA ARG A 120 14.37 22.98 -25.93
C ARG A 120 15.64 23.84 -25.90
N PHE A 121 16.79 23.25 -26.23
CA PHE A 121 17.98 23.99 -26.57
C PHE A 121 17.74 24.74 -27.90
N LEU A 122 17.15 25.93 -27.80
CA LEU A 122 17.21 26.93 -28.86
C LEU A 122 18.52 27.71 -28.71
N SER A 123 19.58 27.25 -29.36
CA SER A 123 20.79 28.07 -29.51
C SER A 123 21.50 27.77 -30.83
N ALA A 124 21.27 28.61 -31.83
CA ALA A 124 22.30 29.05 -32.81
C ALA A 124 21.69 29.99 -33.87
N LEU A 125 21.35 31.22 -33.47
CA LEU A 125 21.22 32.35 -34.41
C LEU A 125 21.91 33.57 -33.80
N ALA A 126 23.24 33.49 -33.70
CA ALA A 126 24.07 34.62 -33.29
C ALA A 126 25.49 34.52 -33.86
N ILE A 127 25.63 34.26 -35.17
CA ILE A 127 26.90 34.46 -35.87
C ILE A 127 26.64 35.28 -37.14
N LEU A 128 26.26 36.55 -36.97
CA LEU A 128 26.35 37.52 -38.06
C LEU A 128 26.56 38.97 -37.58
N ARG A 129 27.04 39.17 -36.35
CA ARG A 129 27.37 40.50 -35.80
C ARG A 129 28.86 40.77 -35.56
N GLY A 130 29.73 39.79 -35.80
CA GLY A 130 31.18 39.97 -35.68
C GLY A 130 31.88 40.40 -36.98
N PHE A 131 31.37 39.96 -38.14
CA PHE A 131 32.06 40.16 -39.42
C PHE A 131 31.94 41.58 -39.98
N LEU A 132 30.90 42.34 -39.60
CA LEU A 132 30.72 43.74 -39.99
C LEU A 132 31.55 44.71 -39.15
N PHE A 133 32.01 44.32 -37.96
CA PHE A 133 32.83 45.19 -37.11
C PHE A 133 34.31 45.17 -37.52
N PHE A 134 34.81 44.03 -38.02
CA PHE A 134 36.21 43.90 -38.46
C PHE A 134 36.54 44.62 -39.78
N ILE A 135 35.55 44.88 -40.65
CA ILE A 135 35.77 45.62 -41.91
C ILE A 135 35.86 47.14 -41.68
N ILE A 136 35.25 47.68 -40.62
CA ILE A 136 35.24 49.12 -40.35
C ILE A 136 36.55 49.61 -39.69
N VAL A 137 37.33 48.74 -39.07
CA VAL A 137 38.55 49.11 -38.32
C VAL A 137 39.83 49.03 -39.17
N ASN A 138 39.75 48.56 -40.42
CA ASN A 138 40.88 48.60 -41.37
C ASN A 138 40.52 49.40 -42.64
N ILE A 139 40.26 50.70 -42.45
CA ILE A 139 40.39 51.77 -43.46
C ILE A 139 41.19 52.92 -42.85
#